data_AF-A0A3S1I6Y5-F1
#
_entry.id   AF-A0A3S1I6Y5-F1
#
_cell.length_a   1.000
_cell.length_b   1.000
_cell.length_c   1.000
_cell.angle_alpha   90.00
_cell.angle_beta   90.00
_cell.angle_gamma   90.00
#
_symmetry.space_group_name_H-M   'P 1'
#
loop_
_entity.id
_entity.type
_entity.pdbx_description
1 polymer ?
#
loop_
_entity_poly.entity_id
_entity_poly.type
_entity_poly.pdbx_seq_one_letter_code
_entity_poly.pdbx_strand_id
1 'polypeptide(L)' 'GTHPGFKYSKPMTEAGASGVKWDEATLTDYLRDPKAKIKGTKMAFAGLKKDEDLANVIAYLKQFSK' A
#
# COMPACT_ATOMS: atom_id res chain seq x y z
N GLY A 1 -4.87 7.45 1.73
CA GLY A 1 -3.97 8.35 1.03
C GLY A 1 -4.23 9.76 1.50
N THR A 2 -3.29 10.32 2.26
CA THR A 2 -3.38 11.67 2.82
C THR A 2 -2.23 12.57 2.36
N HIS A 3 -1.29 12.04 1.56
CA HIS A 3 -0.13 12.81 1.09
C HIS A 3 -0.57 13.95 0.16
N PRO A 4 -0.13 15.20 0.42
CA PRO A 4 -0.50 16.34 -0.40
C PRO A 4 0.04 16.19 -1.83
N GLY A 5 -0.65 16.78 -2.80
CA GLY A 5 -0.22 16.80 -4.21
C GLY A 5 -0.45 15.51 -5.00
N PHE A 6 -0.88 14.42 -4.37
CA PHE A 6 -1.20 13.17 -5.08
C PHE A 6 -2.72 12.91 -5.18
N LYS A 7 -3.22 12.68 -6.40
CA LYS A 7 -4.64 12.41 -6.66
C LYS A 7 -5.00 10.94 -6.44
N TYR A 8 -5.19 10.57 -5.17
CA TYR A 8 -5.63 9.23 -4.77
C TYR A 8 -6.98 8.80 -5.37
N SER A 9 -7.30 7.50 -5.30
CA SER A 9 -8.67 7.02 -5.56
C SER A 9 -9.55 7.32 -4.35
N LYS A 10 -10.87 7.43 -4.55
CA LYS A 10 -11.82 7.66 -3.45
C LYS A 10 -11.66 6.64 -2.31
N PRO A 11 -11.60 5.32 -2.57
CA PRO A 11 -11.38 4.32 -1.52
C PRO A 11 -10.04 4.47 -0.79
N MET A 12 -8.99 4.87 -1.51
CA MET A 12 -7.68 5.10 -0.90
C MET A 12 -7.70 6.34 -0.01
N THR A 13 -8.37 7.42 -0.40
CA THR A 13 -8.56 8.61 0.45
C THR A 13 -9.32 8.24 1.73
N GLU A 14 -10.42 7.50 1.60
CA GLU A 14 -11.23 7.01 2.73
C GLU A 14 -10.39 6.15 3.70
N ALA A 15 -9.59 5.21 3.18
CA ALA A 15 -8.67 4.42 4.00
C ALA A 15 -7.65 5.30 4.76
N GLY A 16 -7.18 6.40 4.15
CA GLY A 16 -6.33 7.36 4.84
C GLY A 16 -7.05 8.11 5.96
N ALA A 17 -8.30 8.52 5.71
CA ALA A 17 -9.13 9.23 6.68
C ALA A 17 -9.58 8.34 7.85
N SER A 18 -9.75 7.04 7.63
CA SER A 18 -10.05 6.07 8.69
C SER A 18 -8.84 5.69 9.54
N GLY A 19 -7.68 6.29 9.28
CA GLY A 19 -6.47 6.11 10.09
C GLY A 19 -5.63 4.88 9.73
N VAL A 20 -5.81 4.30 8.54
CA VAL A 20 -4.92 3.23 8.07
C VAL A 20 -3.49 3.74 8.03
N LYS A 21 -2.61 3.07 8.78
CA LYS A 21 -1.17 3.33 8.80
C LYS A 21 -0.46 2.34 7.89
N TRP A 22 0.56 2.82 7.18
CA TRP A 22 1.41 1.98 6.34
C TRP A 22 2.52 1.36 7.17
N ASP A 23 2.15 0.44 8.05
CA ASP A 23 3.09 -0.45 8.73
C ASP A 23 3.41 -1.68 7.87
N GLU A 24 4.35 -2.50 8.32
CA GLU A 24 4.81 -3.69 7.58
C GLU A 24 3.68 -4.66 7.27
N ALA A 25 2.79 -4.92 8.23
CA ALA A 25 1.67 -5.84 8.02
C ALA A 25 0.70 -5.31 6.95
N THR A 26 0.34 -4.04 7.05
CA THR A 26 -0.59 -3.40 6.11
C THR A 26 0.04 -3.26 4.71
N LEU A 27 1.33 -2.94 4.63
CA LEU A 27 2.07 -2.91 3.38
C LEU A 27 2.20 -4.31 2.77
N THR A 28 2.44 -5.35 3.57
CA THR A 28 2.52 -6.73 3.09
C THR A 28 1.21 -7.13 2.43
N ASP A 29 0.09 -6.94 3.12
CA ASP A 29 -1.25 -7.24 2.58
C ASP A 29 -1.54 -6.46 1.30
N TYR A 30 -1.25 -5.16 1.31
CA TYR A 30 -1.55 -4.28 0.19
C TYR A 30 -0.67 -4.58 -1.03
N LEU A 31 0.62 -4.86 -0.84
CA LEU A 31 1.53 -5.19 -1.94
C LEU A 31 1.27 -6.61 -2.49
N ARG A 32 0.66 -7.51 -1.71
CA ARG A 32 0.28 -8.85 -2.17
C ARG A 32 -0.93 -8.85 -3.11
N ASP A 33 -1.91 -8.00 -2.81
CA ASP A 33 -3.05 -7.73 -3.68
C ASP A 33 -3.69 -6.35 -3.38
N PRO A 34 -3.29 -5.30 -4.10
CA PRO A 34 -3.78 -3.95 -3.86
C PRO A 34 -5.29 -3.80 -4.06
N LYS A 35 -5.85 -4.54 -5.03
CA LYS A 35 -7.27 -4.46 -5.39
C LYS A 35 -8.14 -5.22 -4.41
N ALA A 36 -7.64 -6.32 -3.86
CA ALA A 36 -8.32 -7.03 -2.78
C ALA A 36 -8.31 -6.21 -1.48
N LYS A 37 -7.18 -5.59 -1.13
CA LYS A 37 -7.07 -4.80 0.11
C LYS A 37 -7.84 -3.48 0.03
N ILE A 38 -7.78 -2.77 -1.10
CA ILE A 38 -8.52 -1.52 -1.33
C ILE A 38 -9.26 -1.62 -2.66
N LYS A 39 -10.51 -2.08 -2.58
CA LYS A 39 -11.38 -2.22 -3.75
C LYS A 39 -11.60 -0.87 -4.42
N GLY A 40 -11.27 -0.76 -5.72
CA GLY A 40 -11.31 0.50 -6.45
C GLY A 40 -10.08 1.38 -6.24
N THR A 41 -8.98 0.83 -5.73
CA THR A 41 -7.67 1.49 -5.82
C THR A 41 -7.30 1.78 -7.28
N LYS A 42 -6.64 2.92 -7.51
CA LYS A 42 -6.07 3.27 -8.82
C LYS A 42 -4.79 2.49 -9.14
N MET A 43 -4.24 1.76 -8.16
CA MET A 43 -3.06 0.95 -8.37
C MET A 43 -3.42 -0.28 -9.24
N ALA A 44 -2.97 -0.25 -10.51
CA ALA A 44 -3.20 -1.32 -11.48
C ALA A 44 -2.22 -2.51 -11.34
N PHE A 45 -1.49 -2.59 -10.23
CA PHE A 45 -0.53 -3.64 -9.95
C PHE A 45 -1.23 -4.92 -9.47
N ALA A 46 -0.81 -6.09 -9.99
CA ALA A 46 -1.39 -7.40 -9.66
C ALA A 46 -0.96 -7.94 -8.28
N GLY A 47 0.05 -7.31 -7.68
CA GLY A 47 0.63 -7.70 -6.41
C GLY A 47 1.84 -8.63 -6.54
N LEU A 48 2.64 -8.68 -5.49
CA LEU A 48 3.78 -9.59 -5.33
C LEU A 48 3.29 -10.91 -4.73
N LYS A 49 3.51 -12.02 -5.44
CA LYS A 49 3.05 -13.35 -5.00
C LYS A 49 4.10 -14.13 -4.21
N LYS A 50 5.38 -13.80 -4.38
CA LYS A 50 6.48 -14.39 -3.63
C LYS A 50 6.69 -13.61 -2.35
N ASP A 51 6.74 -14.32 -1.23
CA ASP A 51 6.95 -13.72 0.09
C ASP A 51 8.34 -13.07 0.20
N GLU A 52 9.35 -13.62 -0.49
CA GLU A 52 10.70 -13.03 -0.56
C GLU A 52 10.71 -11.67 -1.27
N ASP A 53 10.01 -11.53 -2.40
CA ASP A 53 9.92 -10.24 -3.11
C ASP A 53 9.20 -9.20 -2.25
N LEU A 54 8.14 -9.60 -1.52
CA LEU A 54 7.44 -8.74 -0.57
C LEU A 54 8.38 -8.25 0.53
N ALA A 55 9.11 -9.17 1.17
CA ALA A 55 10.05 -8.86 2.23
C ALA A 55 11.15 -7.91 1.74
N ASN A 56 11.70 -8.15 0.55
CA ASN A 56 12.74 -7.31 -0.05
C ASN A 56 12.24 -5.89 -0.35
N VAL A 57 11.05 -5.75 -0.92
CA VAL A 57 10.45 -4.43 -1.18
C VAL A 57 10.16 -3.69 0.12
N ILE A 58 9.62 -4.35 1.13
CA ILE A 58 9.37 -3.74 2.44
C ILE A 58 10.69 -3.31 3.09
N ALA A 59 11.71 -4.17 3.07
CA ALA A 59 13.03 -3.84 3.60
C ALA A 59 13.64 -2.61 2.90
N TYR A 60 13.51 -2.53 1.57
CA TYR A 60 13.94 -1.37 0.81
C TYR A 60 13.18 -0.10 1.21
N LEU A 61 11.84 -0.15 1.27
CA LEU A 61 11.02 1.02 1.64
C LEU A 61 11.31 1.55 3.05
N LYS A 62 11.61 0.65 4.00
CA LYS A 62 12.01 1.04 5.38
C LYS A 62 13.25 1.92 5.40
N GLN A 63 14.19 1.74 4.48
CA GLN A 63 15.43 2.53 4.44
C GLN A 63 15.16 4.03 4.16
N PHE A 64 14.00 4.35 3.57
CA PHE A 64 13.59 5.71 3.21
C PHE A 64 12.51 6.29 4.13
N SER A 65 12.02 5.50 5.09
CA SER A 65 11.00 5.92 6.06
C SER A 65 11.71 6.37 7.35
N LYS A 66 12.22 7.61 7.35
CA LYS A 66 12.80 8.27 8.52
C LYS A 66 11.77 9.14 9.24
#